data_AF-A0A6G2DAG2-F1
#
_entry.id   AF-A0A6G2DAG2-F1
#
_cell.length_a   1.000
_cell.length_b   1.000
_cell.length_c   1.000
_cell.angle_alpha   90.00
_cell.angle_beta   90.00
_cell.angle_gamma   90.00
#
_symmetry.space_group_name_H-M   'P 1'
#
loop_
_entity.id
_entity.type
_entity.pdbx_description
1 polymer ?
#
loop_
_entity_poly.entity_id
_entity_poly.type
_entity_poly.pdbx_seq_one_letter_code
_entity_poly.pdbx_strand_id
1 'polypeptide(L)'
;SSFLGIGGGPLNVSLLMVFFSISIKEATMYSLAIIFFSQLSHLATIVVVTGLNQYHLAPVPVIFLASICGGVLGTVVSKVLPENWVRYCFKGMLFFVMGMTLYNLFHIL
;
A
#
# COMPACT_ATOMS: atom_id res chain seq x y z
N SER A 1 4.43 15.51 0.47
CA SER A 1 3.79 14.75 -0.61
C SER A 1 2.69 13.85 -0.04
N SER A 2 1.49 14.39 0.19
CA SER A 2 0.56 13.80 1.17
C SER A 2 -0.54 12.89 0.58
N PHE A 3 -0.81 12.95 -0.73
CA PHE A 3 -1.76 12.05 -1.40
C PHE A 3 -1.06 10.89 -2.16
N LEU A 4 0.21 11.08 -2.51
CA LEU A 4 1.05 10.10 -3.22
C LEU A 4 2.04 9.39 -2.29
N GLY A 5 2.21 9.88 -1.05
CA GLY A 5 3.10 9.31 -0.04
C GLY A 5 2.45 8.26 0.88
N ILE A 6 1.12 8.18 0.90
CA ILE A 6 0.36 7.14 1.63
C ILE A 6 -0.25 6.21 0.57
N GLY A 7 0.37 5.07 0.33
CA GLY A 7 -0.34 3.96 -0.31
C GLY A 7 -0.59 4.12 -1.81
N GLY A 8 0.47 3.95 -2.60
CA GLY A 8 0.35 3.61 -4.02
C GLY A 8 -0.52 2.36 -4.29
N GLY A 9 -0.85 1.55 -3.28
CA GLY A 9 -1.69 0.35 -3.41
C GLY A 9 -3.09 0.62 -3.93
N PRO A 10 -4.00 1.24 -3.15
CA PRO A 10 -5.39 1.36 -3.56
C PRO A 10 -5.60 2.23 -4.81
N LEU A 11 -4.72 3.21 -5.00
CA LEU A 11 -4.77 4.07 -6.18
C LEU A 11 -4.29 3.32 -7.45
N ASN A 12 -3.14 2.62 -7.41
CA ASN A 12 -2.67 1.84 -8.56
C ASN A 12 -3.64 0.72 -8.93
N VAL A 13 -4.17 0.00 -7.95
CA VAL A 13 -5.14 -1.08 -8.23
C VAL A 13 -6.35 -0.51 -8.97
N SER A 14 -6.87 0.64 -8.53
CA SER A 14 -7.99 1.31 -9.19
C SER A 14 -7.66 1.74 -10.62
N LEU A 15 -6.47 2.33 -10.83
CA LEU A 15 -6.01 2.74 -12.16
C LEU A 15 -5.82 1.53 -13.09
N LEU A 16 -5.18 0.47 -12.62
CA LEU A 16 -4.94 -0.75 -13.39
C LEU A 16 -6.25 -1.42 -13.81
N MET A 17 -7.23 -1.49 -12.91
CA MET A 17 -8.57 -2.01 -13.25
C MET A 17 -9.26 -1.17 -14.33
N VAL A 18 -9.15 0.17 -14.28
CA VAL A 18 -9.81 1.06 -15.25
C VAL A 18 -9.12 1.02 -16.61
N PHE A 19 -7.79 1.10 -16.65
CA PHE A 19 -7.03 1.20 -17.90
C PHE A 19 -6.85 -0.14 -18.61
N PHE A 20 -6.75 -1.25 -17.87
CA PHE A 20 -6.48 -2.57 -18.44
C PHE A 20 -7.66 -3.54 -18.34
N SER A 21 -8.76 -3.15 -17.68
CA SER A 21 -9.97 -3.98 -17.50
C SER A 21 -9.70 -5.37 -16.90
N ILE A 22 -8.64 -5.47 -16.08
CA ILE A 22 -8.23 -6.71 -15.41
C ILE A 22 -8.98 -6.93 -14.10
N SER A 23 -9.01 -8.18 -13.63
CA SER A 23 -9.65 -8.54 -12.37
C SER A 23 -9.00 -7.84 -11.17
N ILE A 24 -9.73 -7.68 -10.06
CA ILE A 24 -9.18 -6.97 -8.88
C ILE A 24 -7.99 -7.72 -8.28
N LYS A 25 -7.98 -9.06 -8.35
CA LYS A 25 -6.89 -9.89 -7.82
C LYS A 25 -5.61 -9.70 -8.65
N GLU A 26 -5.72 -9.65 -9.97
CA GLU A 26 -4.58 -9.37 -10.87
C GLU A 26 -4.07 -7.94 -10.69
N ALA A 27 -4.96 -6.95 -10.67
CA ALA A 27 -4.59 -5.55 -10.43
C ALA A 27 -3.85 -5.37 -9.10
N THR A 28 -4.26 -6.11 -8.07
CA THR A 28 -3.59 -6.10 -6.75
C THR A 28 -2.16 -6.64 -6.82
N MET A 29 -1.92 -7.72 -7.58
CA MET A 29 -0.57 -8.28 -7.75
C MET A 29 0.35 -7.33 -8.52
N TYR A 30 -0.13 -6.76 -9.63
CA TYR A 30 0.65 -5.78 -10.40
C TYR A 30 0.93 -4.51 -9.60
N SER A 31 -0.06 -4.02 -8.85
CA SER A 31 0.14 -2.88 -7.96
C SER A 31 1.19 -3.16 -6.88
N LEU A 32 1.20 -4.36 -6.29
CA LEU A 32 2.20 -4.73 -5.28
C LEU A 32 3.61 -4.70 -5.87
N ALA A 33 3.79 -5.18 -7.11
CA ALA A 33 5.05 -5.10 -7.81
C ALA A 33 5.51 -3.63 -8.01
N ILE A 34 4.60 -2.74 -8.45
CA ILE A 34 4.93 -1.32 -8.63
C ILE A 34 5.36 -0.68 -7.29
N ILE A 35 4.64 -0.95 -6.20
CA ILE A 35 5.00 -0.46 -4.87
C ILE A 35 6.36 -1.01 -4.44
N PHE A 36 6.61 -2.30 -4.62
CA PHE A 36 7.87 -2.93 -4.25
C PHE A 36 9.06 -2.23 -4.91
N PHE A 37 9.00 -2.01 -6.23
CA PHE A 37 10.06 -1.31 -6.96
C PHE A 37 10.18 0.18 -6.55
N SER A 38 9.05 0.87 -6.34
CA SER A 38 9.06 2.27 -5.87
C SER A 38 9.74 2.41 -4.52
N GLN A 39 9.37 1.56 -3.56
CA GLN A 39 9.94 1.62 -2.21
C GLN A 39 11.39 1.13 -2.19
N LEU A 40 11.77 0.17 -3.04
CA LEU A 40 13.15 -0.25 -3.21
C LEU A 40 14.00 0.90 -3.73
N SER A 41 13.55 1.61 -4.76
CA SER A 41 14.25 2.78 -5.32
C SER A 41 14.41 3.89 -4.28
N HIS A 42 13.35 4.18 -3.52
CA HIS A 42 13.38 5.16 -2.45
C HIS A 42 14.36 4.76 -1.32
N LEU A 43 14.35 3.49 -0.92
CA LEU A 43 15.28 2.96 0.09
C LEU A 43 16.73 3.01 -0.40
N ALA A 44 16.99 2.63 -1.65
CA ALA A 44 18.30 2.75 -2.27
C ALA A 44 18.79 4.20 -2.28
N THR A 45 17.90 5.15 -2.59
CA THR A 45 18.21 6.59 -2.54
C THR A 45 18.56 7.03 -1.12
N ILE A 46 17.83 6.58 -0.11
CA ILE A 46 18.14 6.89 1.29
C ILE A 46 19.53 6.37 1.69
N VAL A 47 19.83 5.12 1.34
CA VAL A 47 21.09 4.48 1.70
C VAL A 47 22.30 5.18 1.06
N VAL A 48 22.17 5.59 -0.21
CA VAL A 48 23.28 6.16 -0.98
C VAL A 48 23.44 7.68 -0.77
N VAL A 49 22.34 8.43 -0.67
CA VAL A 49 22.36 9.90 -0.73
C VAL A 49 22.26 10.55 0.65
N THR A 50 21.30 10.15 1.48
CA THR A 50 21.02 10.83 2.76
C THR A 50 21.75 10.18 3.94
N GLY A 51 22.05 8.88 3.85
CA GLY A 51 22.66 8.11 4.91
C GLY A 51 21.66 7.73 6.01
N LEU A 52 21.90 6.58 6.64
CA LEU A 52 20.98 6.00 7.63
C LEU A 52 21.01 6.66 9.02
N ASN A 53 21.93 7.61 9.24
CA ASN A 53 22.21 8.17 10.57
C ASN A 53 21.08 9.06 11.12
N GLN A 54 20.15 9.51 10.27
CA GLN A 54 19.03 10.37 10.67
C GLN A 54 17.73 9.57 10.90
N TYR A 55 17.75 8.25 10.68
CA TYR A 55 16.59 7.40 10.80
C TYR A 55 16.66 6.56 12.08
N HIS A 56 15.54 6.48 12.79
CA HIS A 56 15.41 5.61 13.96
C HIS A 56 15.18 4.17 13.48
N LEU A 57 16.21 3.32 13.50
CA LEU A 57 16.16 1.94 13.00
C LEU A 57 15.51 0.94 13.97
N ALA A 58 15.27 1.32 15.22
CA ALA A 58 14.71 0.44 16.25
C ALA A 58 13.40 -0.31 15.87
N PRO A 59 12.42 0.29 15.16
CA PRO A 59 11.19 -0.42 14.80
C PRO A 59 11.32 -1.32 13.57
N VAL A 60 12.42 -1.24 12.80
CA VAL A 60 12.59 -1.98 11.53
C VAL A 60 12.36 -3.49 11.66
N PRO A 61 12.90 -4.20 12.68
CA PRO A 61 12.70 -5.64 12.81
C PRO A 61 11.23 -6.01 13.07
N VAL A 62 10.52 -5.20 13.86
CA VAL A 62 9.11 -5.42 14.20
C VAL A 62 8.23 -5.23 12.97
N ILE A 63 8.49 -4.17 12.19
CA ILE A 63 7.78 -3.91 10.93
C ILE A 63 8.04 -5.03 9.93
N PHE A 64 9.26 -5.53 9.84
CA PHE A 64 9.61 -6.63 8.95
C PHE A 64 8.81 -7.91 9.27
N LEU A 65 8.80 -8.32 10.55
CA LEU A 65 8.02 -9.46 11.02
C LEU A 65 6.51 -9.27 10.79
N ALA A 66 5.97 -8.10 11.15
CA ALA A 66 4.56 -7.79 10.96
C ALA A 66 4.17 -7.81 9.46
N SER A 67 5.04 -7.32 8.58
CA SER A 67 4.81 -7.29 7.12
C SER A 67 4.80 -8.69 6.51
N ILE A 68 5.68 -9.58 6.95
CA ILE A 68 5.68 -10.99 6.52
C ILE A 68 4.40 -11.68 6.98
N CYS A 69 4.08 -11.59 8.27
CA CYS A 69 2.89 -12.22 8.83
C CYS A 69 1.61 -11.70 8.16
N GLY A 70 1.49 -10.37 8.01
CA GLY A 70 0.37 -9.74 7.32
C GLY A 70 0.29 -10.12 5.84
N GLY A 71 1.42 -10.20 5.14
CA GLY A 71 1.47 -10.60 3.73
C GLY A 71 1.05 -12.04 3.50
N VAL A 72 1.53 -12.97 4.35
CA VAL A 72 1.16 -14.39 4.27
C VAL A 72 -0.33 -14.57 4.60
N LEU A 73 -0.79 -14.03 5.73
CA LEU A 73 -2.20 -14.14 6.13
C LEU A 73 -3.12 -13.48 5.10
N GLY A 74 -2.78 -12.28 4.62
CA GLY A 74 -3.53 -11.57 3.59
C GLY A 74 -3.62 -12.35 2.28
N THR A 75 -2.54 -13.03 1.87
CA THR A 75 -2.54 -13.86 0.65
C THR A 75 -3.45 -15.09 0.81
N VAL A 76 -3.40 -15.76 1.96
CA VAL A 76 -4.26 -16.92 2.25
C VAL A 76 -5.72 -16.50 2.23
N VAL A 77 -6.07 -15.43 2.95
CA VAL A 77 -7.43 -14.90 3.03
C VAL A 77 -7.93 -14.44 1.65
N SER A 78 -7.09 -13.74 0.86
CA SER A 78 -7.46 -13.26 -0.48
C SER A 78 -7.71 -14.39 -1.49
N LYS A 79 -7.03 -15.55 -1.32
CA LYS A 79 -7.29 -16.75 -2.14
C LYS A 79 -8.61 -17.42 -1.79
N VAL A 80 -8.95 -17.50 -0.50
CA VAL A 80 -10.18 -18.14 -0.02
C VAL A 80 -11.42 -17.27 -0.29
N LEU A 81 -11.29 -15.95 -0.20
CA LEU A 81 -12.41 -15.04 -0.42
C LEU A 81 -12.80 -14.94 -1.91
N PRO A 82 -14.11 -14.94 -2.20
CA PRO A 82 -14.61 -14.65 -3.54
C PRO A 82 -14.29 -13.20 -3.93
N GLU A 83 -14.14 -12.97 -5.23
CA GLU A 83 -13.67 -11.69 -5.78
C GLU A 83 -14.54 -10.48 -5.38
N ASN A 84 -15.86 -10.68 -5.30
CA ASN A 84 -16.81 -9.65 -4.88
C ASN A 84 -16.50 -9.14 -3.46
N TRP A 85 -16.18 -10.04 -2.53
CA TRP A 85 -15.86 -9.67 -1.15
C TRP A 85 -14.53 -8.91 -1.06
N VAL A 86 -13.52 -9.33 -1.82
CA VAL A 86 -12.25 -8.58 -1.94
C VAL A 86 -12.51 -7.17 -2.46
N ARG A 87 -13.40 -7.02 -3.44
CA ARG A 87 -13.82 -5.72 -3.97
C ARG A 87 -14.55 -4.84 -2.95
N TYR A 88 -15.40 -5.42 -2.10
CA TYR A 88 -16.04 -4.68 -1.00
C TYR A 88 -15.03 -4.23 0.06
N CYS A 89 -14.13 -5.11 0.51
CA CYS A 89 -13.06 -4.76 1.43
C CYS A 89 -12.20 -3.63 0.87
N PHE A 90 -11.85 -3.71 -0.41
CA PHE A 90 -11.05 -2.70 -1.09
C PHE A 90 -11.77 -1.34 -1.18
N LYS A 91 -13.07 -1.32 -1.55
CA LYS A 91 -13.89 -0.11 -1.52
C LYS A 91 -13.98 0.49 -0.11
N GLY A 92 -14.14 -0.35 0.91
CA GLY A 92 -14.19 0.09 2.31
C GLY A 92 -12.88 0.75 2.75
N MET A 93 -11.74 0.16 2.41
CA MET A 93 -10.42 0.74 2.65
C MET A 93 -10.25 2.09 1.93
N LEU A 94 -10.64 2.19 0.65
CA LEU A 94 -10.61 3.46 -0.08
C LEU A 94 -11.44 4.54 0.63
N PHE A 95 -12.66 4.21 1.07
CA PHE A 95 -13.51 5.14 1.80
C PHE A 95 -12.89 5.55 3.14
N PHE A 96 -12.28 4.62 3.85
CA PHE A 96 -11.57 4.89 5.10
C PHE A 96 -10.39 5.85 4.91
N VAL A 97 -9.53 5.61 3.91
CA VAL A 97 -8.40 6.51 3.59
C VAL A 97 -8.90 7.89 3.16
N MET A 98 -9.96 7.94 2.35
CA MET A 98 -10.58 9.20 1.93
C MET A 98 -11.12 9.97 3.15
N GLY A 99 -11.78 9.28 4.09
CA GLY A 99 -12.23 9.84 5.36
C GLY A 99 -11.08 10.36 6.24
N MET A 100 -9.99 9.60 6.38
CA MET A 100 -8.80 10.07 7.09
C MET A 100 -8.20 11.33 6.46
N THR A 101 -8.23 11.40 5.13
CA THR A 101 -7.71 12.57 4.41
C THR A 101 -8.58 13.81 4.61
N LEU A 102 -9.91 13.64 4.61
CA LEU A 102 -10.84 14.73 4.96
C LEU A 102 -10.67 15.18 6.41
N TYR A 103 -10.54 14.24 7.34
CA TYR A 103 -10.28 14.56 8.75
C TYR A 103 -8.99 15.35 8.92
N ASN A 104 -7.90 14.91 8.28
CA ASN A 104 -6.62 15.61 8.29
C ASN A 104 -6.75 17.02 7.70
N LEU A 105 -7.52 17.18 6.61
CA LEU A 105 -7.80 18.48 6.00
C LEU A 105 -8.53 19.43 6.97
N PHE A 106 -9.58 18.98 7.65
CA PHE A 106 -10.33 19.81 8.61
C PHE A 106 -9.56 20.10 9.90
N HIS A 107 -8.58 19.28 10.27
CA HIS A 107 -7.75 19.51 11.45
C HIS A 107 -6.55 20.45 11.17
N ILE A 108 -6.08 20.49 9.92
CA ILE A 108 -4.98 21.36 9.49
C ILE A 108 -5.46 22.76 9.04
N LEU A 109 -6.71 22.88 8.56
CA LEU A 109 -7.41 24.16 8.35
C LEU A 109 -7.86 24.79 9.67
#